data_AF-A0A3P8KNE3-F1
#
_entry.id   AF-A0A3P8KNE3-F1
#
_cell.length_a   1.000
_cell.length_b   1.000
_cell.length_c   1.000
_cell.angle_alpha   90.00
_cell.angle_beta   90.00
_cell.angle_gamma   90.00
#
_symmetry.space_group_name_H-M   'P 1'
#
loop_
_entity.id
_entity.type
_entity.pdbx_description
1 polymer ?
#
loop_
_entity_poly.entity_id
_entity_poly.type
_entity_poly.pdbx_seq_one_letter_code
_entity_poly.pdbx_strand_id
1 'polypeptide(L)'
;MSKKIKISTFLASAGVLATSMSFVASNCSSKTEPKQNLEIENAKKYLLETVASAKSLKENFKAKYPGTDLNKLETLITKTEDKVKETNITTEDIKSLKSELENQIKATKIDFAKNELLLEISVAEEKNSNVLGEKFLIKIKQALTDSIKQAKEVSEKNDQEESSYKNAQTKLNVAVKTFEKDVEIVLNAKKSIDEISKKIDKHGEDNKDKKAIKKVIDQFMNEFITKKENHELKDVENLSAEEVKAKLTSLNNFLIEELKTLETKIEKAKKDYERDLDFWRSSLRSVEEFEAKISKHTEKDKFMNVYKSIPEYNRFMDKTTIENYNGEELGKTITEINKKLLEAHTMYIKSQLEEFKKFGEQKSDVTYKTIKFEWATSEIDKYSKTYEQLVKFIDDYIDSIAGFSKLLDEVDKQLDAYKKKLNI
;
A
#
# COMPACT_ATOMS: atom_id res chain seq x y z
N MET A 1 23.73 -54.67 0.14
CA MET A 1 22.29 -54.96 0.02
C MET A 1 21.80 -54.45 -1.32
N SER A 2 21.00 -55.27 -1.99
CA SER A 2 20.61 -55.22 -3.40
C SER A 2 19.20 -54.61 -3.57
N LYS A 3 18.99 -53.86 -4.66
CA LYS A 3 17.90 -53.94 -5.68
C LYS A 3 17.98 -52.68 -6.57
N LYS A 4 18.50 -52.68 -7.81
CA LYS A 4 17.95 -53.15 -9.13
C LYS A 4 16.52 -52.66 -9.38
N ILE A 5 16.22 -51.92 -10.46
CA ILE A 5 16.07 -52.30 -11.89
C ILE A 5 16.42 -51.06 -12.77
N LYS A 6 17.37 -51.03 -13.72
CA LYS A 6 17.55 -51.62 -15.08
C LYS A 6 16.57 -51.15 -16.18
N ILE A 7 17.02 -50.22 -17.03
CA ILE A 7 16.65 -50.11 -18.45
C ILE A 7 17.97 -50.04 -19.24
N SER A 8 18.13 -50.95 -20.20
CA SER A 8 19.36 -51.16 -20.98
C SER A 8 19.24 -50.59 -22.39
N THR A 9 20.25 -49.81 -22.77
CA THR A 9 20.68 -49.46 -24.13
C THR A 9 21.43 -50.63 -24.80
N PHE A 10 21.29 -50.78 -26.13
CA PHE A 10 22.31 -51.11 -27.16
C PHE A 10 21.58 -51.47 -28.47
N LEU A 11 21.66 -50.69 -29.56
CA LEU A 11 22.69 -50.60 -30.63
C LEU A 11 22.80 -51.82 -31.58
N ALA A 12 22.38 -51.56 -32.82
CA ALA A 12 23.03 -51.81 -34.12
C ALA A 12 23.36 -53.25 -34.61
N SER A 13 22.70 -53.56 -35.73
CA SER A 13 23.21 -54.06 -37.03
C SER A 13 23.85 -55.45 -37.21
N ALA A 14 23.43 -56.02 -38.34
CA ALA A 14 24.14 -56.91 -39.27
C ALA A 14 24.05 -58.43 -39.09
N GLY A 15 23.57 -59.07 -40.16
CA GLY A 15 24.13 -60.33 -40.67
C GLY A 15 23.29 -61.59 -40.44
N VAL A 16 22.63 -62.07 -41.50
CA VAL A 16 22.48 -63.51 -41.72
C VAL A 16 22.89 -63.83 -43.16
N LEU A 17 23.82 -64.78 -43.28
CA LEU A 17 24.39 -65.35 -44.49
C LEU A 17 23.73 -66.70 -44.78
N ALA A 18 23.61 -66.99 -46.09
CA ALA A 18 23.74 -68.31 -46.75
C ALA A 18 22.67 -69.40 -46.47
N THR A 19 22.36 -70.38 -47.32
CA THR A 19 22.46 -70.72 -48.76
C THR A 19 21.71 -72.05 -48.89
N SER A 20 21.00 -72.32 -50.00
CA SER A 20 21.09 -73.63 -50.69
C SER A 20 20.40 -73.63 -52.08
N MET A 21 21.22 -73.94 -53.10
CA MET A 21 21.04 -74.77 -54.32
C MET A 21 19.62 -75.18 -54.78
N SER A 22 19.27 -75.42 -56.04
CA SER A 22 19.85 -75.33 -57.41
C SER A 22 18.74 -75.76 -58.39
N PHE A 23 19.01 -75.62 -59.70
CA PHE A 23 18.41 -76.33 -60.85
C PHE A 23 17.38 -75.64 -61.76
N VAL A 24 17.63 -75.94 -63.03
CA VAL A 24 17.20 -75.40 -64.33
C VAL A 24 15.81 -75.89 -64.73
N ALA A 25 15.00 -75.05 -65.38
CA ALA A 25 14.44 -75.27 -66.73
C ALA A 25 13.14 -74.48 -67.01
N SER A 26 13.18 -73.72 -68.10
CA SER A 26 12.18 -73.64 -69.18
C SER A 26 10.88 -72.81 -69.04
N ASN A 27 10.75 -71.93 -70.03
CA ASN A 27 9.55 -71.50 -70.77
C ASN A 27 8.56 -70.46 -70.20
N CYS A 28 8.67 -69.26 -70.76
CA CYS A 28 7.63 -68.41 -71.37
C CYS A 28 6.20 -68.47 -70.80
N SER A 29 5.78 -67.37 -70.15
CA SER A 29 4.69 -66.52 -70.65
C SER A 29 4.52 -65.29 -69.76
N SER A 30 4.55 -64.12 -70.39
CA SER A 30 4.13 -62.79 -69.96
C SER A 30 3.27 -62.65 -68.69
N LYS A 31 3.73 -61.81 -67.74
CA LYS A 31 2.96 -60.73 -67.06
C LYS A 31 3.84 -59.93 -66.09
N THR A 32 4.49 -58.88 -66.59
CA THR A 32 4.99 -57.77 -65.76
C THR A 32 3.83 -56.82 -65.46
N GLU A 33 3.02 -57.11 -64.44
CA GLU A 33 1.89 -56.24 -64.04
C GLU A 33 1.45 -56.18 -62.56
N PRO A 34 2.13 -56.74 -61.52
CA PRO A 34 1.68 -56.51 -60.13
C PRO A 34 2.35 -55.33 -59.39
N LYS A 35 3.61 -54.97 -59.70
CA LYS A 35 4.37 -53.97 -58.91
C LYS A 35 3.98 -52.51 -59.19
N GLN A 36 3.80 -52.13 -60.45
CA GLN A 36 3.39 -50.78 -60.84
C GLN A 36 1.97 -50.43 -60.35
N ASN A 37 1.06 -51.40 -60.33
CA ASN A 37 -0.33 -51.18 -59.91
C ASN A 37 -0.43 -50.92 -58.39
N LEU A 38 0.41 -51.58 -57.60
CA LEU A 38 0.49 -51.36 -56.14
C LEU A 38 1.13 -50.00 -55.78
N GLU A 39 2.11 -49.54 -56.55
CA GLU A 39 2.73 -48.22 -56.37
C GLU A 39 1.75 -47.08 -56.70
N ILE A 40 0.96 -47.22 -57.76
CA ILE A 40 -0.08 -46.26 -58.15
C ILE A 40 -1.17 -46.18 -57.08
N GLU A 41 -1.67 -47.32 -56.58
CA GLU A 41 -2.71 -47.34 -55.54
C GLU A 41 -2.24 -46.73 -54.22
N ASN A 42 -1.00 -47.00 -53.79
CA ASN A 42 -0.42 -46.35 -52.62
C ASN A 42 -0.26 -44.83 -52.83
N ALA A 43 0.18 -44.39 -54.01
CA ALA A 43 0.33 -42.98 -54.33
C ALA A 43 -1.01 -42.23 -54.38
N LYS A 44 -2.08 -42.87 -54.90
CA LYS A 44 -3.46 -42.36 -54.84
C LYS A 44 -3.93 -42.17 -53.40
N LYS A 45 -3.65 -43.13 -52.51
CA LYS A 45 -4.00 -43.02 -51.09
C LYS A 45 -3.36 -41.77 -50.44
N TYR A 46 -2.05 -41.56 -50.62
CA TYR A 46 -1.37 -40.37 -50.09
C TYR A 46 -1.90 -39.05 -50.69
N LEU A 47 -2.26 -39.05 -51.98
CA LEU A 47 -2.85 -37.88 -52.62
C LEU A 47 -4.24 -37.57 -52.04
N LEU A 48 -5.06 -38.60 -51.78
CA LEU A 48 -6.36 -38.45 -51.12
C LEU A 48 -6.24 -37.95 -49.66
N GLU A 49 -5.21 -38.38 -48.92
CA GLU A 49 -4.89 -37.83 -47.59
C GLU A 49 -4.53 -36.33 -47.67
N THR A 50 -3.83 -35.93 -48.73
CA THR A 50 -3.51 -34.52 -49.01
C THR A 50 -4.76 -33.71 -49.36
N VAL A 51 -5.68 -34.28 -50.14
CA VAL A 51 -7.01 -33.70 -50.43
C VAL A 51 -7.81 -33.51 -49.16
N ALA A 52 -7.85 -34.51 -48.27
CA ALA A 52 -8.53 -34.39 -46.98
C ALA A 52 -7.96 -33.24 -46.14
N SER A 53 -6.63 -33.09 -46.12
CA SER A 53 -5.95 -31.98 -45.44
C SER A 53 -6.30 -30.62 -46.04
N ALA A 54 -6.37 -30.52 -47.38
CA ALA A 54 -6.78 -29.31 -48.10
C ALA A 54 -8.23 -28.92 -47.79
N LYS A 55 -9.15 -29.89 -47.75
CA LYS A 55 -10.56 -29.67 -47.40
C LYS A 55 -10.69 -29.15 -45.97
N SER A 56 -10.01 -29.78 -45.02
CA SER A 56 -10.00 -29.33 -43.62
C SER A 56 -9.44 -27.91 -43.48
N LEU A 57 -8.35 -27.57 -44.16
CA LEU A 57 -7.81 -26.21 -44.18
C LEU A 57 -8.84 -25.21 -44.74
N LYS A 58 -9.48 -25.54 -45.87
CA LYS A 58 -10.51 -24.69 -46.50
C LYS A 58 -11.68 -24.41 -45.55
N GLU A 59 -12.21 -25.45 -44.91
CA GLU A 59 -13.33 -25.33 -43.96
C GLU A 59 -12.95 -24.45 -42.77
N ASN A 60 -11.78 -24.69 -42.18
CA ASN A 60 -11.28 -23.89 -41.06
C ASN A 60 -11.06 -22.41 -41.43
N PHE A 61 -10.50 -22.15 -42.62
CA PHE A 61 -10.28 -20.79 -43.11
C PHE A 61 -11.63 -20.10 -43.32
N LYS A 62 -12.54 -20.72 -44.06
CA LYS A 62 -13.85 -20.14 -44.38
C LYS A 62 -14.70 -19.87 -43.13
N ALA A 63 -14.58 -20.72 -42.11
CA ALA A 63 -15.25 -20.53 -40.83
C ALA A 63 -14.74 -19.30 -40.06
N LYS A 64 -13.42 -19.06 -40.04
CA LYS A 64 -12.83 -17.89 -39.36
C LYS A 64 -12.91 -16.59 -40.19
N TYR A 65 -12.79 -16.68 -41.51
CA TYR A 65 -12.70 -15.54 -42.42
C TYR A 65 -13.69 -15.68 -43.58
N PRO A 66 -15.00 -15.50 -43.30
CA PRO A 66 -16.03 -15.59 -44.32
C PRO A 66 -15.80 -14.53 -45.41
N GLY A 67 -15.84 -14.95 -46.68
CA GLY A 67 -15.62 -14.07 -47.84
C GLY A 67 -14.21 -14.13 -48.46
N THR A 68 -13.29 -14.92 -47.90
CA THR A 68 -11.97 -15.15 -48.52
C THR A 68 -12.09 -15.96 -49.81
N ASP A 69 -11.40 -15.53 -50.88
CA ASP A 69 -11.34 -16.28 -52.14
C ASP A 69 -10.42 -17.50 -52.00
N LEU A 70 -11.02 -18.69 -51.98
CA LEU A 70 -10.33 -19.98 -51.95
C LEU A 70 -10.54 -20.77 -53.26
N ASN A 71 -11.00 -20.12 -54.34
CA ASN A 71 -11.38 -20.76 -55.59
C ASN A 71 -10.24 -21.58 -56.20
N LYS A 72 -8.98 -21.12 -56.08
CA LYS A 72 -7.81 -21.87 -56.56
C LYS A 72 -7.63 -23.20 -55.82
N LEU A 73 -7.73 -23.20 -54.49
CA LEU A 73 -7.65 -24.42 -53.67
C LEU A 73 -8.85 -25.33 -53.95
N GLU A 74 -10.05 -24.77 -54.08
CA GLU A 74 -11.27 -25.51 -54.38
C GLU A 74 -11.21 -26.19 -55.76
N THR A 75 -10.77 -25.46 -56.79
CA THR A 75 -10.57 -26.01 -58.14
C THR A 75 -9.53 -27.11 -58.14
N LEU A 76 -8.42 -26.94 -57.42
CA LEU A 76 -7.37 -27.97 -57.30
C LEU A 76 -7.87 -29.21 -56.57
N ILE A 77 -8.62 -29.07 -55.48
CA ILE A 77 -9.28 -30.19 -54.79
C ILE A 77 -10.15 -30.98 -55.77
N THR A 78 -11.06 -30.32 -56.48
CA THR A 78 -11.96 -30.99 -57.44
C THR A 78 -11.18 -31.66 -58.58
N LYS A 79 -10.21 -30.96 -59.18
CA LYS A 79 -9.33 -31.50 -60.24
C LYS A 79 -8.59 -32.76 -59.77
N THR A 80 -8.06 -32.75 -58.55
CA THR A 80 -7.35 -33.90 -57.97
C THR A 80 -8.30 -35.06 -57.71
N GLU A 81 -9.49 -34.80 -57.16
CA GLU A 81 -10.50 -35.84 -56.90
C GLU A 81 -11.03 -36.50 -58.16
N ASP A 82 -11.18 -35.74 -59.25
CA ASP A 82 -11.65 -36.27 -60.53
C ASP A 82 -10.56 -37.09 -61.24
N LYS A 83 -9.31 -36.58 -61.29
CA LYS A 83 -8.20 -37.31 -61.91
C LYS A 83 -7.87 -38.63 -61.19
N VAL A 84 -7.97 -38.69 -59.86
CA VAL A 84 -7.67 -39.92 -59.09
C VAL A 84 -8.63 -41.07 -59.45
N LYS A 85 -9.82 -40.77 -59.98
CA LYS A 85 -10.81 -41.76 -60.44
C LYS A 85 -10.55 -42.28 -61.86
N GLU A 86 -9.63 -41.67 -62.62
CA GLU A 86 -9.31 -42.09 -63.98
C GLU A 86 -8.56 -43.43 -63.99
N THR A 87 -8.94 -44.33 -64.90
CA THR A 87 -8.35 -45.66 -65.06
C THR A 87 -6.91 -45.65 -65.58
N ASN A 88 -6.49 -44.57 -66.23
CA ASN A 88 -5.20 -44.47 -66.91
C ASN A 88 -4.23 -43.46 -66.26
N ILE A 89 -4.48 -43.05 -65.02
CA ILE A 89 -3.63 -42.09 -64.31
C ILE A 89 -2.21 -42.64 -64.14
N THR A 90 -1.20 -41.83 -64.47
CA THR A 90 0.20 -42.22 -64.32
C THR A 90 0.77 -41.80 -62.95
N THR A 91 1.89 -42.40 -62.55
CA THR A 91 2.64 -41.96 -61.36
C THR A 91 3.13 -40.52 -61.48
N GLU A 92 3.46 -40.06 -62.69
CA GLU A 92 3.89 -38.68 -62.94
C GLU A 92 2.73 -37.69 -62.79
N ASP A 93 1.52 -38.07 -63.23
CA ASP A 93 0.29 -37.30 -63.01
C ASP A 93 -0.01 -37.13 -61.51
N ILE A 94 0.08 -38.21 -60.75
CA ILE A 94 -0.13 -38.20 -59.30
C ILE A 94 0.89 -37.30 -58.61
N LYS A 95 2.17 -37.39 -59.00
CA LYS A 95 3.26 -36.58 -58.43
C LYS A 95 3.08 -35.10 -58.76
N SER A 96 2.68 -34.78 -59.99
CA SER A 96 2.40 -33.40 -60.42
C SER A 96 1.21 -32.82 -59.63
N LEU A 97 0.09 -33.54 -59.54
CA LEU A 97 -1.07 -33.12 -58.75
C LEU A 97 -0.75 -32.94 -57.27
N LYS A 98 0.04 -33.86 -56.70
CA LYS A 98 0.49 -33.76 -55.31
C LYS A 98 1.30 -32.47 -55.11
N SER A 99 2.25 -32.18 -56.00
CA SER A 99 3.06 -30.96 -55.90
C SER A 99 2.23 -29.69 -56.08
N GLU A 100 1.33 -29.64 -57.07
CA GLU A 100 0.41 -28.51 -57.28
C GLU A 100 -0.45 -28.27 -56.02
N LEU A 101 -1.04 -29.34 -55.46
CA LEU A 101 -1.89 -29.26 -54.28
C LEU A 101 -1.11 -28.87 -53.02
N GLU A 102 0.06 -29.45 -52.79
CA GLU A 102 0.95 -29.09 -51.66
C GLU A 102 1.40 -27.62 -51.74
N ASN A 103 1.73 -27.13 -52.93
CA ASN A 103 2.06 -25.72 -53.16
C ASN A 103 0.87 -24.80 -52.86
N GLN A 104 -0.34 -25.18 -53.30
CA GLN A 104 -1.53 -24.38 -53.03
C GLN A 104 -1.97 -24.45 -51.56
N ILE A 105 -1.80 -25.59 -50.88
CA ILE A 105 -1.99 -25.71 -49.43
C ILE A 105 -1.01 -24.78 -48.72
N LYS A 106 0.27 -24.76 -49.12
CA LYS A 106 1.29 -23.87 -48.56
C LYS A 106 0.93 -22.40 -48.75
N ALA A 107 0.52 -22.00 -49.95
CA ALA A 107 0.05 -20.64 -50.23
C ALA A 107 -1.16 -20.26 -49.35
N THR A 108 -2.13 -21.16 -49.23
CA THR A 108 -3.33 -20.93 -48.40
C THR A 108 -2.98 -20.82 -46.91
N LYS A 109 -2.01 -21.60 -46.40
CA LYS A 109 -1.52 -21.48 -45.02
C LYS A 109 -0.84 -20.13 -44.76
N ILE A 110 -0.10 -19.61 -45.75
CA ILE A 110 0.52 -18.29 -45.69
C ILE A 110 -0.57 -17.21 -45.60
N ASP A 111 -1.59 -17.28 -46.47
CA ASP A 111 -2.72 -16.34 -46.44
C ASP A 111 -3.48 -16.40 -45.12
N PHE A 112 -3.65 -17.60 -44.56
CA PHE A 112 -4.31 -17.78 -43.27
C PHE A 112 -3.53 -17.10 -42.14
N ALA A 113 -2.21 -17.33 -42.06
CA ALA A 113 -1.35 -16.72 -41.06
C ALA A 113 -1.30 -15.19 -41.18
N LYS A 114 -1.35 -14.65 -42.42
CA LYS A 114 -1.45 -13.21 -42.66
C LYS A 114 -2.78 -12.62 -42.14
N ASN A 115 -3.90 -13.29 -42.39
CA ASN A 115 -5.22 -12.86 -41.89
C ASN A 115 -5.31 -12.94 -40.36
N GLU A 116 -4.72 -13.98 -39.74
CA GLU A 116 -4.58 -14.07 -38.28
C GLU A 116 -3.80 -12.89 -37.71
N LEU A 117 -2.69 -12.50 -38.33
CA LEU A 117 -1.92 -11.32 -37.93
C LEU A 117 -2.72 -10.01 -38.08
N LEU A 118 -3.43 -9.82 -39.20
CA LEU A 118 -4.22 -8.60 -39.45
C LEU A 118 -5.34 -8.43 -38.43
N LEU A 119 -6.00 -9.53 -38.04
CA LEU A 119 -7.02 -9.50 -36.99
C LEU A 119 -6.42 -9.06 -35.65
N GLU A 120 -5.28 -9.64 -35.26
CA GLU A 120 -4.60 -9.29 -34.00
C GLU A 120 -4.07 -7.84 -34.02
N ILE A 121 -3.62 -7.34 -35.17
CA ILE A 121 -3.29 -5.92 -35.36
C ILE A 121 -4.52 -5.05 -35.04
N SER A 122 -5.68 -5.37 -35.62
CA SER A 122 -6.91 -4.61 -35.38
C SER A 122 -7.31 -4.61 -33.90
N VAL A 123 -7.22 -5.77 -33.23
CA VAL A 123 -7.52 -5.91 -31.80
C VAL A 123 -6.54 -5.09 -30.95
N ALA A 124 -5.25 -5.11 -31.27
CA ALA A 124 -4.23 -4.34 -30.58
C ALA A 124 -4.45 -2.82 -30.74
N GLU A 125 -4.82 -2.37 -31.92
CA GLU A 125 -5.16 -0.97 -32.19
C GLU A 125 -6.37 -0.51 -31.39
N GLU A 126 -7.43 -1.31 -31.36
CA GLU A 126 -8.62 -1.04 -30.56
C GLU A 126 -8.25 -0.89 -29.07
N LYS A 127 -7.51 -1.86 -28.52
CA LYS A 127 -7.04 -1.82 -27.12
C LYS A 127 -6.20 -0.58 -26.81
N ASN A 128 -5.28 -0.21 -27.71
CA ASN A 128 -4.45 0.98 -27.54
C ASN A 128 -5.28 2.27 -27.57
N SER A 129 -6.34 2.31 -28.40
CA SER A 129 -7.22 3.47 -28.54
C SER A 129 -8.15 3.67 -27.34
N ASN A 130 -8.63 2.58 -26.72
CA ASN A 130 -9.56 2.61 -25.58
C ASN A 130 -8.93 3.15 -24.28
N VAL A 131 -7.61 3.19 -24.19
CA VAL A 131 -6.91 3.77 -23.04
C VAL A 131 -6.83 5.29 -23.19
N LEU A 132 -7.55 6.01 -22.32
CA LEU A 132 -7.55 7.48 -22.26
C LEU A 132 -6.13 8.03 -22.13
N GLY A 133 -5.89 9.20 -22.72
CA GLY A 133 -4.60 9.88 -22.78
C GLY A 133 -4.14 10.46 -21.45
N GLU A 134 -3.93 9.61 -20.45
CA GLU A 134 -3.25 10.00 -19.23
C GLU A 134 -1.74 10.11 -19.46
N LYS A 135 -1.12 11.16 -18.90
CA LYS A 135 0.34 11.40 -19.01
C LYS A 135 1.21 10.20 -18.59
N PHE A 136 0.72 9.39 -17.65
CA PHE A 136 1.42 8.19 -17.14
C PHE A 136 1.39 7.02 -18.14
N LEU A 137 0.48 7.03 -19.11
CA LEU A 137 0.26 5.94 -20.05
C LEU A 137 0.90 6.20 -21.41
N ILE A 138 1.43 7.40 -21.66
CA ILE A 138 1.99 7.81 -22.97
C ILE A 138 3.03 6.79 -23.46
N LYS A 139 4.00 6.42 -22.62
CA LYS A 139 5.11 5.55 -23.03
C LYS A 139 4.71 4.08 -23.11
N ILE A 140 3.72 3.66 -22.31
CA ILE A 140 3.08 2.35 -22.41
C ILE A 140 2.31 2.24 -23.75
N LYS A 141 1.55 3.27 -24.13
CA LYS A 141 0.87 3.35 -25.44
C LYS A 141 1.85 3.39 -26.60
N GLN A 142 2.95 4.13 -26.46
CA GLN A 142 3.98 4.19 -27.50
C GLN A 142 4.61 2.81 -27.76
N ALA A 143 4.93 2.05 -26.71
CA ALA A 143 5.51 0.72 -26.86
C ALA A 143 4.58 -0.26 -27.62
N LEU A 144 3.27 -0.21 -27.35
CA LEU A 144 2.29 -1.00 -28.11
C LEU A 144 2.15 -0.48 -29.55
N THR A 145 2.16 0.83 -29.75
CA THR A 145 2.11 1.47 -31.07
C THR A 145 3.29 1.01 -31.95
N ASP A 146 4.50 0.98 -31.39
CA ASP A 146 5.71 0.52 -32.08
C ASP A 146 5.62 -0.96 -32.44
N SER A 147 5.05 -1.79 -31.54
CA SER A 147 4.83 -3.23 -31.78
C SER A 147 3.79 -3.49 -32.87
N ILE A 148 2.70 -2.70 -32.88
CA ILE A 148 1.67 -2.73 -33.94
C ILE A 148 2.30 -2.34 -35.28
N LYS A 149 3.13 -1.30 -35.32
CA LYS A 149 3.83 -0.87 -36.53
C LYS A 149 4.73 -1.98 -37.08
N GLN A 150 5.52 -2.64 -36.25
CA GLN A 150 6.35 -3.77 -36.67
C GLN A 150 5.52 -4.94 -37.21
N ALA A 151 4.37 -5.24 -36.60
CA ALA A 151 3.45 -6.27 -37.10
C ALA A 151 2.86 -5.88 -38.47
N LYS A 152 2.49 -4.62 -38.66
CA LYS A 152 2.00 -4.08 -39.95
C LYS A 152 3.04 -4.20 -41.06
N GLU A 153 4.29 -3.81 -40.77
CA GLU A 153 5.42 -3.93 -41.72
C GLU A 153 5.65 -5.38 -42.19
N VAL A 154 5.38 -6.39 -41.34
CA VAL A 154 5.42 -7.80 -41.75
C VAL A 154 4.19 -8.17 -42.59
N SER A 155 3.00 -7.70 -42.21
CA SER A 155 1.74 -7.97 -42.90
C SER A 155 1.69 -7.43 -44.34
N GLU A 156 2.40 -6.33 -44.61
CA GLU A 156 2.43 -5.64 -45.92
C GLU A 156 3.35 -6.32 -46.94
N LYS A 157 4.26 -7.21 -46.51
CA LYS A 157 5.19 -7.90 -47.41
C LYS A 157 4.52 -9.13 -48.03
N ASN A 158 4.59 -9.28 -49.36
CA ASN A 158 3.90 -10.36 -50.07
C ASN A 158 4.69 -11.68 -50.16
N ASP A 159 6.01 -11.66 -49.94
CA ASP A 159 6.91 -12.82 -50.12
C ASP A 159 7.34 -13.48 -48.79
N GLN A 160 6.53 -13.36 -47.75
CA GLN A 160 6.86 -13.89 -46.42
C GLN A 160 6.48 -15.36 -46.28
N GLU A 161 7.31 -16.12 -45.55
CA GLU A 161 6.97 -17.47 -45.11
C GLU A 161 5.92 -17.45 -43.98
N GLU A 162 5.14 -18.53 -43.85
CA GLU A 162 4.16 -18.73 -42.78
C GLU A 162 4.75 -18.46 -41.37
N SER A 163 5.99 -18.89 -41.16
CA SER A 163 6.74 -18.71 -39.91
C SER A 163 6.93 -17.23 -39.54
N SER A 164 7.06 -16.35 -40.53
CA SER A 164 7.30 -14.92 -40.32
C SER A 164 6.05 -14.22 -39.78
N TYR A 165 4.88 -14.53 -40.35
CA TYR A 165 3.59 -14.03 -39.85
C TYR A 165 3.29 -14.54 -38.43
N LYS A 166 3.47 -15.85 -38.18
CA LYS A 166 3.26 -16.43 -36.85
C LYS A 166 4.20 -15.87 -35.78
N ASN A 167 5.45 -15.60 -36.14
CA ASN A 167 6.41 -14.96 -35.25
C ASN A 167 6.00 -13.51 -34.93
N ALA A 168 5.57 -12.75 -35.93
CA ALA A 168 5.06 -11.38 -35.72
C ALA A 168 3.81 -11.37 -34.83
N GLN A 169 2.87 -12.30 -35.07
CA GLN A 169 1.67 -12.48 -34.24
C GLN A 169 2.03 -12.79 -32.79
N THR A 170 2.96 -13.73 -32.57
CA THR A 170 3.41 -14.10 -31.22
C THR A 170 4.00 -12.90 -30.48
N LYS A 171 4.85 -12.10 -31.15
CA LYS A 171 5.44 -10.88 -30.58
C LYS A 171 4.38 -9.83 -30.25
N LEU A 172 3.42 -9.59 -31.15
CA LEU A 172 2.31 -8.66 -30.91
C LEU A 172 1.47 -9.11 -29.73
N ASN A 173 1.12 -10.39 -29.63
CA ASN A 173 0.32 -10.93 -28.52
C ASN A 173 1.03 -10.82 -27.17
N VAL A 174 2.36 -10.96 -27.14
CA VAL A 174 3.16 -10.66 -25.94
C VAL A 174 3.10 -9.17 -25.60
N ALA A 175 3.27 -8.28 -26.59
CA ALA A 175 3.21 -6.84 -26.38
C ALA A 175 1.83 -6.37 -25.86
N VAL A 176 0.74 -6.92 -26.41
CA VAL A 176 -0.63 -6.64 -25.94
C VAL A 176 -0.82 -7.06 -24.48
N LYS A 177 -0.39 -8.27 -24.10
CA LYS A 177 -0.48 -8.73 -22.70
C LYS A 177 0.33 -7.87 -21.74
N THR A 178 1.52 -7.45 -22.15
CA THR A 178 2.36 -6.53 -21.35
C THR A 178 1.68 -5.17 -21.21
N PHE A 179 1.12 -4.63 -22.30
CA PHE A 179 0.39 -3.38 -22.31
C PHE A 179 -0.79 -3.40 -21.33
N GLU A 180 -1.65 -4.43 -21.40
CA GLU A 180 -2.82 -4.56 -20.51
C GLU A 180 -2.41 -4.59 -19.04
N LYS A 181 -1.40 -5.41 -18.72
CA LYS A 181 -0.88 -5.52 -17.36
C LYS A 181 -0.30 -4.20 -16.85
N ASP A 182 0.48 -3.51 -17.67
CA ASP A 182 1.12 -2.25 -17.29
C ASP A 182 0.10 -1.11 -17.14
N VAL A 183 -0.91 -1.06 -18.00
CA VAL A 183 -2.05 -0.13 -17.87
C VAL A 183 -2.78 -0.36 -16.55
N GLU A 184 -3.09 -1.62 -16.22
CA GLU A 184 -3.76 -1.98 -14.97
C GLU A 184 -2.92 -1.55 -13.75
N ILE A 185 -1.62 -1.81 -13.74
CA ILE A 185 -0.71 -1.42 -12.64
C ILE A 185 -0.73 0.09 -12.44
N VAL A 186 -0.60 0.87 -13.53
CA VAL A 186 -0.54 2.33 -13.46
C VAL A 186 -1.87 2.91 -12.96
N LEU A 187 -3.00 2.43 -13.48
CA LEU A 187 -4.33 2.91 -13.07
C LEU A 187 -4.63 2.56 -11.60
N ASN A 188 -4.29 1.35 -11.15
CA ASN A 188 -4.44 0.95 -9.76
C ASN A 188 -3.56 1.79 -8.82
N ALA A 189 -2.30 2.04 -9.20
CA ALA A 189 -1.41 2.89 -8.42
C ALA A 189 -1.94 4.32 -8.30
N LYS A 190 -2.42 4.91 -9.41
CA LYS A 190 -3.02 6.24 -9.40
C LYS A 190 -4.26 6.32 -8.50
N LYS A 191 -5.17 5.35 -8.60
CA LYS A 191 -6.36 5.28 -7.74
C LYS A 191 -5.98 5.21 -6.26
N SER A 192 -4.99 4.38 -5.91
CA SER A 192 -4.46 4.28 -4.54
C SER A 192 -3.89 5.62 -4.05
N ILE A 193 -3.07 6.28 -4.87
CA ILE A 193 -2.51 7.61 -4.58
C ILE A 193 -3.60 8.65 -4.33
N ASP A 194 -4.64 8.69 -5.17
CA ASP A 194 -5.76 9.63 -5.04
C ASP A 194 -6.56 9.36 -3.77
N GLU A 195 -6.82 8.10 -3.44
CA GLU A 195 -7.54 7.69 -2.23
C GLU A 195 -6.77 8.05 -0.96
N ILE A 196 -5.45 7.80 -0.92
CA ILE A 196 -4.61 8.14 0.24
C ILE A 196 -4.48 9.65 0.39
N SER A 197 -4.27 10.38 -0.72
CA SER A 197 -4.20 11.85 -0.69
C SER A 197 -5.49 12.44 -0.10
N LYS A 198 -6.65 11.97 -0.54
CA LYS A 198 -7.95 12.37 0.02
C LYS A 198 -8.08 12.06 1.50
N LYS A 199 -7.56 10.91 1.97
CA LYS A 199 -7.57 10.58 3.40
C LYS A 199 -6.71 11.56 4.20
N ILE A 200 -5.52 11.90 3.73
CA ILE A 200 -4.64 12.89 4.38
C ILE A 200 -5.35 14.24 4.46
N ASP A 201 -5.90 14.73 3.35
CA ASP A 201 -6.62 15.99 3.30
C ASP A 201 -7.83 15.99 4.25
N LYS A 202 -8.62 14.90 4.25
CA LYS A 202 -9.75 14.72 5.16
C LYS A 202 -9.33 14.70 6.62
N HIS A 203 -8.24 14.01 6.99
CA HIS A 203 -7.71 14.03 8.34
C HIS A 203 -7.27 15.43 8.77
N GLY A 204 -6.70 16.20 7.85
CA GLY A 204 -6.42 17.62 8.05
C GLY A 204 -7.71 18.41 8.34
N GLU A 205 -8.72 18.28 7.47
CA GLU A 205 -9.98 19.02 7.58
C GLU A 205 -10.80 18.67 8.81
N ASP A 206 -10.99 17.38 9.11
CA ASP A 206 -11.79 16.87 10.23
C ASP A 206 -11.24 17.33 11.60
N ASN A 207 -10.01 17.84 11.63
CA ASN A 207 -9.33 18.23 12.84
C ASN A 207 -8.77 19.66 12.83
N LYS A 208 -8.90 20.43 11.74
CA LYS A 208 -8.40 21.82 11.62
C LYS A 208 -9.04 22.77 12.64
N ASP A 209 -10.28 22.51 13.03
CA ASP A 209 -11.04 23.35 13.97
C ASP A 209 -10.92 22.89 15.42
N LYS A 210 -10.30 21.73 15.65
CA LYS A 210 -10.05 21.19 16.99
C LYS A 210 -8.82 21.88 17.58
N LYS A 211 -9.04 23.01 18.26
CA LYS A 211 -8.00 23.82 18.92
C LYS A 211 -6.96 22.99 19.67
N ALA A 212 -7.39 21.95 20.39
CA ALA A 212 -6.54 20.99 21.10
C ALA A 212 -5.38 20.43 20.26
N ILE A 213 -5.60 20.13 18.98
CA ILE A 213 -4.65 19.42 18.11
C ILE A 213 -4.31 20.17 16.82
N LYS A 214 -4.95 21.32 16.55
CA LYS A 214 -4.81 22.13 15.34
C LYS A 214 -3.35 22.42 14.98
N LYS A 215 -2.54 22.88 15.94
CA LYS A 215 -1.13 23.23 15.71
C LYS A 215 -0.32 22.06 15.14
N VAL A 216 -0.58 20.84 15.63
CA VAL A 216 0.10 19.61 15.19
C VAL A 216 -0.28 19.28 13.74
N ILE A 217 -1.56 19.47 13.39
CA ILE A 217 -2.07 19.24 12.03
C ILE A 217 -1.53 20.28 11.07
N ASP A 218 -1.62 21.57 11.41
CA ASP A 218 -1.13 22.65 10.55
C ASP A 218 0.37 22.50 10.26
N GLN A 219 1.18 22.14 11.27
CA GLN A 219 2.60 21.85 11.10
C GLN A 219 2.82 20.64 10.18
N PHE A 220 2.08 19.54 10.39
CA PHE A 220 2.20 18.37 9.54
C PHE A 220 1.80 18.68 8.09
N MET A 221 0.70 19.38 7.86
CA MET A 221 0.22 19.67 6.50
C MET A 221 1.20 20.56 5.73
N ASN A 222 1.82 21.54 6.39
CA ASN A 222 2.86 22.37 5.79
C ASN A 222 4.11 21.55 5.41
N GLU A 223 4.58 20.67 6.31
CA GLU A 223 5.68 19.74 6.02
C GLU A 223 5.32 18.79 4.86
N PHE A 224 4.09 18.26 4.87
CA PHE A 224 3.59 17.32 3.89
C PHE A 224 3.53 17.92 2.49
N ILE A 225 3.01 19.15 2.34
CA ILE A 225 2.95 19.86 1.05
C ILE A 225 4.37 19.96 0.46
N THR A 226 5.34 20.40 1.26
CA THR A 226 6.74 20.56 0.83
C THR A 226 7.36 19.21 0.41
N LYS A 227 7.11 18.13 1.18
CA LYS A 227 7.63 16.80 0.84
C LYS A 227 6.93 16.20 -0.39
N LYS A 228 5.64 16.45 -0.56
CA LYS A 228 4.84 15.99 -1.70
C LYS A 228 5.33 16.60 -3.00
N GLU A 229 5.70 17.88 -2.98
CA GLU A 229 6.33 18.56 -4.12
C GLU A 229 7.64 17.87 -4.57
N ASN A 230 8.46 17.37 -3.63
CA ASN A 230 9.68 16.62 -3.97
C ASN A 230 9.40 15.26 -4.61
N HIS A 231 8.21 14.71 -4.40
CA HIS A 231 7.73 13.48 -5.03
C HIS A 231 6.83 13.76 -6.24
N GLU A 232 6.73 15.02 -6.69
CA GLU A 232 5.98 15.35 -7.88
C GLU A 232 6.55 14.62 -9.09
N LEU A 233 5.63 14.06 -9.85
CA LEU A 233 5.91 13.38 -11.09
C LEU A 233 5.97 14.44 -12.19
N LYS A 234 7.07 15.21 -12.21
CA LYS A 234 7.48 16.11 -13.30
C LYS A 234 8.09 15.28 -14.43
N ASP A 235 7.85 15.71 -15.67
CA ASP A 235 8.41 15.12 -16.90
C ASP A 235 8.15 13.62 -17.11
N VAL A 236 7.03 13.10 -16.56
CA VAL A 236 6.64 11.67 -16.67
C VAL A 236 6.56 11.19 -18.10
N GLU A 237 6.19 12.08 -19.01
CA GLU A 237 6.02 11.80 -20.43
C GLU A 237 7.33 11.36 -21.10
N ASN A 238 8.48 11.71 -20.51
CA ASN A 238 9.82 11.35 -21.00
C ASN A 238 10.36 10.04 -20.41
N LEU A 239 9.73 9.51 -19.36
CA LEU A 239 10.18 8.31 -18.66
C LEU A 239 9.77 7.04 -19.40
N SER A 240 10.56 5.97 -19.29
CA SER A 240 10.15 4.63 -19.69
C SER A 240 8.98 4.11 -18.85
N ALA A 241 8.26 3.10 -19.34
CA ALA A 241 7.15 2.49 -18.61
C ALA A 241 7.58 1.98 -17.22
N GLU A 242 8.75 1.36 -17.12
CA GLU A 242 9.38 0.87 -15.90
C GLU A 242 9.66 2.01 -14.91
N GLU A 243 10.20 3.12 -15.39
CA GLU A 243 10.45 4.30 -14.55
C GLU A 243 9.16 4.93 -14.05
N VAL A 244 8.11 5.00 -14.88
CA VAL A 244 6.78 5.47 -14.46
C VAL A 244 6.23 4.57 -13.35
N LYS A 245 6.26 3.25 -13.54
CA LYS A 245 5.81 2.26 -12.53
C LYS A 245 6.59 2.45 -11.21
N ALA A 246 7.92 2.53 -11.28
CA ALA A 246 8.76 2.72 -10.11
C ALA A 246 8.47 4.03 -9.36
N LYS A 247 8.29 5.14 -10.09
CA LYS A 247 7.96 6.43 -9.48
C LYS A 247 6.58 6.43 -8.83
N LEU A 248 5.56 5.81 -9.45
CA LEU A 248 4.23 5.67 -8.86
C LEU A 248 4.26 4.81 -7.59
N THR A 249 5.01 3.70 -7.59
CA THR A 249 5.19 2.88 -6.38
C THR A 249 5.89 3.66 -5.27
N SER A 250 6.94 4.41 -5.60
CA SER A 250 7.65 5.26 -4.63
C SER A 250 6.72 6.33 -4.04
N LEU A 251 5.95 7.05 -4.86
CA LEU A 251 4.97 8.04 -4.40
C LEU A 251 3.89 7.40 -3.52
N ASN A 252 3.37 6.24 -3.91
CA ASN A 252 2.36 5.53 -3.13
C ASN A 252 2.89 5.14 -1.74
N ASN A 253 4.11 4.58 -1.67
CA ASN A 253 4.74 4.21 -0.40
C ASN A 253 5.00 5.44 0.47
N PHE A 254 5.48 6.54 -0.12
CA PHE A 254 5.65 7.82 0.58
C PHE A 254 4.32 8.30 1.20
N LEU A 255 3.23 8.32 0.43
CA LEU A 255 1.92 8.74 0.92
C LEU A 255 1.36 7.83 2.02
N ILE A 256 1.58 6.51 1.93
CA ILE A 256 1.20 5.56 2.98
C ILE A 256 1.90 5.90 4.30
N GLU A 257 3.21 6.15 4.25
CA GLU A 257 4.00 6.48 5.45
C GLU A 257 3.64 7.85 6.03
N GLU A 258 3.36 8.85 5.19
CA GLU A 258 2.88 10.15 5.65
C GLU A 258 1.49 10.06 6.30
N LEU A 259 0.56 9.25 5.75
CA LEU A 259 -0.75 9.01 6.37
C LEU A 259 -0.60 8.37 7.76
N LYS A 260 0.21 7.32 7.90
CA LYS A 260 0.50 6.69 9.21
C LYS A 260 1.11 7.68 10.19
N THR A 261 2.00 8.54 9.71
CA THR A 261 2.65 9.58 10.52
C THR A 261 1.61 10.60 11.02
N LEU A 262 0.70 11.06 10.16
CA LEU A 262 -0.40 11.94 10.53
C LEU A 262 -1.31 11.31 11.59
N GLU A 263 -1.76 10.07 11.36
CA GLU A 263 -2.61 9.32 12.29
C GLU A 263 -1.94 9.20 13.67
N THR A 264 -0.64 8.87 13.69
CA THR A 264 0.15 8.75 14.93
C THR A 264 0.30 10.10 15.63
N LYS A 265 0.60 11.18 14.89
CA LYS A 265 0.72 12.54 15.45
C LYS A 265 -0.60 13.01 16.06
N ILE A 266 -1.73 12.78 15.38
CA ILE A 266 -3.07 13.11 15.88
C ILE A 266 -3.39 12.33 17.15
N GLU A 267 -3.16 11.01 17.15
CA GLU A 267 -3.46 10.15 18.29
C GLU A 267 -2.63 10.53 19.52
N LYS A 268 -1.34 10.82 19.32
CA LYS A 268 -0.47 11.32 20.39
C LYS A 268 -0.97 12.66 20.93
N ALA A 269 -1.30 13.60 20.05
CA ALA A 269 -1.77 14.92 20.46
C ALA A 269 -3.09 14.87 21.25
N LYS A 270 -4.00 13.95 20.90
CA LYS A 270 -5.22 13.68 21.68
C LYS A 270 -4.90 13.17 23.07
N LYS A 271 -4.02 12.18 23.19
CA LYS A 271 -3.62 11.61 24.48
C LYS A 271 -2.91 12.61 25.37
N ASP A 272 -2.05 13.45 24.79
CA ASP A 272 -1.37 14.51 25.53
C ASP A 272 -2.39 15.55 26.02
N TYR A 273 -3.36 15.95 25.18
CA TYR A 273 -4.44 16.85 25.57
C TYR A 273 -5.36 16.29 26.66
N GLU A 274 -5.76 15.01 26.57
CA GLU A 274 -6.55 14.32 27.60
C GLU A 274 -5.80 14.30 28.94
N ARG A 275 -4.48 14.05 28.91
CA ARG A 275 -3.64 14.10 30.11
C ARG A 275 -3.60 15.49 30.71
N ASP A 276 -3.46 16.53 29.90
CA ASP A 276 -3.48 17.92 30.36
C ASP A 276 -4.84 18.29 30.99
N LEU A 277 -5.96 17.79 30.42
CA LEU A 277 -7.28 17.96 31.02
C LEU A 277 -7.41 17.26 32.38
N ASP A 278 -6.83 16.07 32.53
CA ASP A 278 -6.82 15.37 33.82
C ASP A 278 -5.97 16.12 34.86
N PHE A 279 -4.83 16.68 34.46
CA PHE A 279 -4.04 17.57 35.32
C PHE A 279 -4.80 18.84 35.70
N TRP A 280 -5.53 19.44 34.76
CA TRP A 280 -6.40 20.58 35.05
C TRP A 280 -7.47 20.20 36.08
N ARG A 281 -8.19 19.08 35.90
CA ARG A 281 -9.21 18.60 36.86
C ARG A 281 -8.63 18.41 38.26
N SER A 282 -7.43 17.83 38.34
CA SER A 282 -6.76 17.66 39.63
C SER A 282 -6.39 19.00 40.28
N SER A 283 -5.87 19.94 39.49
CA SER A 283 -5.49 21.28 39.96
C SER A 283 -6.71 22.08 40.41
N LEU A 284 -7.83 21.99 39.67
CA LEU A 284 -9.09 22.64 40.01
C LEU A 284 -9.60 22.17 41.37
N ARG A 285 -9.62 20.84 41.58
CA ARG A 285 -9.99 20.26 42.88
C ARG A 285 -9.10 20.77 44.01
N SER A 286 -7.79 20.88 43.80
CA SER A 286 -6.89 21.43 44.83
C SER A 286 -7.15 22.91 45.13
N VAL A 287 -7.54 23.72 44.14
CA VAL A 287 -8.01 25.09 44.37
C VAL A 287 -9.29 25.08 45.20
N GLU A 288 -10.29 24.27 44.83
CA GLU A 288 -11.57 24.15 45.53
C GLU A 288 -11.39 23.69 47.00
N GLU A 289 -10.52 22.70 47.23
CA GLU A 289 -10.17 22.18 48.56
C GLU A 289 -9.48 23.26 49.42
N PHE A 290 -8.53 24.00 48.85
CA PHE A 290 -7.87 25.10 49.55
C PHE A 290 -8.83 26.23 49.87
N GLU A 291 -9.68 26.64 48.91
CA GLU A 291 -10.72 27.67 49.11
C GLU A 291 -11.69 27.28 50.23
N ALA A 292 -12.16 26.03 50.24
CA ALA A 292 -13.03 25.51 51.29
C ALA A 292 -12.34 25.56 52.66
N LYS A 293 -11.05 25.20 52.70
CA LYS A 293 -10.27 25.13 53.93
C LYS A 293 -10.06 26.50 54.58
N ILE A 294 -9.72 27.51 53.79
CA ILE A 294 -9.50 28.87 54.31
C ILE A 294 -10.79 29.70 54.48
N SER A 295 -11.96 29.15 54.11
CA SER A 295 -13.23 29.89 54.04
C SER A 295 -13.66 30.60 55.33
N LYS A 296 -13.24 30.07 56.49
CA LYS A 296 -13.53 30.61 57.84
C LYS A 296 -12.39 31.44 58.42
N HIS A 297 -11.25 31.53 57.72
CA HIS A 297 -10.10 32.30 58.17
C HIS A 297 -10.36 33.81 58.00
N THR A 298 -9.91 34.63 58.96
CA THR A 298 -10.12 36.09 58.96
C THR A 298 -9.44 36.77 57.77
N GLU A 299 -8.23 36.34 57.41
CA GLU A 299 -7.49 36.83 56.23
C GLU A 299 -7.78 36.06 54.92
N LYS A 300 -8.89 35.33 54.78
CA LYS A 300 -9.12 34.46 53.59
C LYS A 300 -8.95 35.16 52.24
N ASP A 301 -9.42 36.41 52.12
CA ASP A 301 -9.41 37.15 50.85
C ASP A 301 -7.97 37.46 50.42
N LYS A 302 -7.06 37.68 51.38
CA LYS A 302 -5.62 37.88 51.12
C LYS A 302 -5.00 36.66 50.46
N PHE A 303 -5.34 35.45 50.92
CA PHE A 303 -4.80 34.21 50.35
C PHE A 303 -5.45 33.87 49.01
N MET A 304 -6.77 34.06 48.89
CA MET A 304 -7.49 33.82 47.62
C MET A 304 -7.00 34.75 46.51
N ASN A 305 -6.71 36.02 46.83
CA ASN A 305 -6.27 37.00 45.83
C ASN A 305 -4.93 36.65 45.17
N VAL A 306 -4.10 35.78 45.74
CA VAL A 306 -2.81 35.36 45.15
C VAL A 306 -3.01 34.70 43.78
N TYR A 307 -4.05 33.86 43.64
CA TYR A 307 -4.39 33.21 42.39
C TYR A 307 -5.64 33.79 41.73
N LYS A 308 -6.57 34.45 42.45
CA LYS A 308 -7.73 35.09 41.82
C LYS A 308 -7.39 36.35 41.01
N SER A 309 -6.22 36.96 41.26
CA SER A 309 -5.81 38.22 40.60
C SER A 309 -5.10 38.03 39.26
N ILE A 310 -4.70 36.80 38.90
CA ILE A 310 -4.03 36.55 37.61
C ILE A 310 -5.06 36.39 36.48
N PRO A 311 -4.77 36.86 35.25
CA PRO A 311 -5.68 36.75 34.10
C PRO A 311 -6.14 35.32 33.80
N GLU A 312 -5.30 34.33 34.08
CA GLU A 312 -5.51 32.91 33.84
C GLU A 312 -6.63 32.33 34.72
N TYR A 313 -6.94 32.91 35.87
CA TYR A 313 -7.86 32.33 36.85
C TYR A 313 -9.29 32.21 36.34
N ASN A 314 -9.85 33.29 35.79
CA ASN A 314 -11.24 33.27 35.29
C ASN A 314 -11.42 32.21 34.19
N ARG A 315 -10.38 31.99 33.39
CA ARG A 315 -10.35 30.98 32.33
C ARG A 315 -10.20 29.57 32.89
N PHE A 316 -9.34 29.41 33.90
CA PHE A 316 -9.11 28.15 34.60
C PHE A 316 -10.36 27.64 35.33
N MET A 317 -11.15 28.53 35.92
CA MET A 317 -12.37 28.18 36.65
C MET A 317 -13.56 27.88 35.73
N ASP A 318 -13.53 28.35 34.49
CA ASP A 318 -14.58 28.08 33.50
C ASP A 318 -14.31 26.75 32.78
N LYS A 319 -15.03 25.71 33.22
CA LYS A 319 -14.96 24.34 32.67
C LYS A 319 -15.27 24.29 31.17
N THR A 320 -16.10 25.20 30.65
CA THR A 320 -16.45 25.22 29.23
C THR A 320 -15.38 25.92 28.39
N THR A 321 -14.77 26.98 28.92
CA THR A 321 -13.69 27.69 28.24
C THR A 321 -12.42 26.86 28.19
N ILE A 322 -12.06 26.17 29.27
CA ILE A 322 -10.80 25.42 29.38
C ILE A 322 -10.73 24.19 28.46
N GLU A 323 -11.86 23.52 28.23
CA GLU A 323 -11.96 22.37 27.31
C GLU A 323 -11.79 22.76 25.83
N ASN A 324 -11.77 24.05 25.53
CA ASN A 324 -11.56 24.59 24.19
C ASN A 324 -10.13 25.09 23.94
N TYR A 325 -9.21 24.89 24.88
CA TYR A 325 -7.84 25.40 24.74
C TYR A 325 -7.02 24.50 23.82
N ASN A 326 -6.00 25.07 23.19
CA ASN A 326 -4.94 24.23 22.66
C ASN A 326 -4.08 23.69 23.81
N GLY A 327 -3.37 22.57 23.61
CA GLY A 327 -2.57 21.96 24.70
C GLY A 327 -1.53 22.89 25.32
N GLU A 328 -0.94 23.79 24.53
CA GLU A 328 0.05 24.76 25.04
C GLU A 328 -0.60 25.82 25.95
N GLU A 329 -1.77 26.35 25.57
CA GLU A 329 -2.55 27.28 26.38
C GLU A 329 -3.00 26.63 27.69
N LEU A 330 -3.48 25.38 27.62
CA LEU A 330 -3.92 24.62 28.77
C LEU A 330 -2.77 24.37 29.75
N GLY A 331 -1.64 23.85 29.27
CA GLY A 331 -0.45 23.61 30.09
C GLY A 331 0.10 24.86 30.77
N LYS A 332 0.14 26.01 30.06
CA LYS A 332 0.55 27.30 30.65
C LYS A 332 -0.41 27.76 31.74
N THR A 333 -1.71 27.67 31.50
CA THR A 333 -2.75 28.08 32.46
C THR A 333 -2.66 27.26 33.75
N ILE A 334 -2.54 25.92 33.64
CA ILE A 334 -2.38 25.03 34.79
C ILE A 334 -1.11 25.38 35.57
N THR A 335 0.01 25.59 34.87
CA THR A 335 1.31 25.88 35.49
C THR A 335 1.26 27.17 36.33
N GLU A 336 0.71 28.25 35.78
CA GLU A 336 0.65 29.53 36.50
C GLU A 336 -0.30 29.47 37.70
N ILE A 337 -1.46 28.80 37.56
CA ILE A 337 -2.40 28.61 38.67
C ILE A 337 -1.76 27.78 39.79
N ASN A 338 -1.09 26.68 39.46
CA ASN A 338 -0.46 25.83 40.47
C ASN A 338 0.66 26.55 41.21
N LYS A 339 1.46 27.36 40.50
CA LYS A 339 2.47 28.23 41.11
C LYS A 339 1.84 29.20 42.10
N LYS A 340 0.77 29.91 41.71
CA LYS A 340 0.06 30.84 42.61
C LYS A 340 -0.64 30.14 43.76
N LEU A 341 -1.14 28.94 43.55
CA LEU A 341 -1.73 28.13 44.61
C LEU A 341 -0.67 27.72 45.65
N LEU A 342 0.54 27.35 45.24
CA LEU A 342 1.66 27.06 46.15
C LEU A 342 2.09 28.31 46.95
N GLU A 343 2.16 29.47 46.30
CA GLU A 343 2.40 30.76 46.98
C GLU A 343 1.33 31.01 48.06
N ALA A 344 0.05 30.78 47.74
CA ALA A 344 -1.05 30.95 48.68
C ALA A 344 -0.99 29.97 49.87
N HIS A 345 -0.67 28.69 49.63
CA HIS A 345 -0.47 27.69 50.69
C HIS A 345 0.66 28.12 51.64
N THR A 346 1.78 28.57 51.09
CA THR A 346 2.93 29.06 51.85
C THR A 346 2.54 30.23 52.75
N MET A 347 1.83 31.22 52.20
CA MET A 347 1.34 32.37 52.96
C MET A 347 0.39 31.96 54.08
N TYR A 348 -0.52 31.02 53.82
CA TYR A 348 -1.45 30.52 54.83
C TYR A 348 -0.74 29.79 55.96
N ILE A 349 0.20 28.88 55.65
CA ILE A 349 1.01 28.17 56.66
C ILE A 349 1.75 29.16 57.54
N LYS A 350 2.39 30.18 56.96
CA LYS A 350 3.05 31.24 57.73
C LYS A 350 2.10 31.97 58.67
N SER A 351 0.88 32.29 58.21
CA SER A 351 -0.15 32.90 59.06
C SER A 351 -0.49 32.01 60.26
N GLN A 352 -0.65 30.70 60.05
CA GLN A 352 -0.88 29.75 61.15
C GLN A 352 0.30 29.69 62.11
N LEU A 353 1.53 29.71 61.62
CA LEU A 353 2.75 29.74 62.44
C LEU A 353 2.85 31.02 63.29
N GLU A 354 2.39 32.17 62.78
CA GLU A 354 2.29 33.39 63.58
C GLU A 354 1.19 33.31 64.63
N GLU A 355 0.08 32.59 64.39
CA GLU A 355 -0.93 32.33 65.42
C GLU A 355 -0.36 31.54 66.60
N PHE A 356 0.43 30.50 66.37
CA PHE A 356 1.12 29.78 67.46
C PHE A 356 1.92 30.74 68.36
N LYS A 357 2.73 31.60 67.74
CA LYS A 357 3.55 32.58 68.45
C LYS A 357 2.69 33.56 69.23
N LYS A 358 1.66 34.12 68.60
CA LYS A 358 0.74 35.07 69.21
C LYS A 358 0.05 34.48 70.45
N PHE A 359 -0.51 33.28 70.35
CA PHE A 359 -1.17 32.64 71.50
C PHE A 359 -0.17 32.26 72.60
N GLY A 360 1.00 31.76 72.23
CA GLY A 360 2.08 31.45 73.17
C GLY A 360 2.53 32.69 73.95
N GLU A 361 2.81 33.80 73.27
CA GLU A 361 3.18 35.08 73.90
C GLU A 361 2.06 35.62 74.80
N GLN A 362 0.80 35.58 74.35
CA GLN A 362 -0.36 36.01 75.16
C GLN A 362 -0.53 35.21 76.45
N LYS A 363 -0.14 33.94 76.46
CA LYS A 363 -0.21 33.05 77.63
C LYS A 363 1.13 32.86 78.34
N SER A 364 2.19 33.56 77.90
CA SER A 364 3.57 33.35 78.36
C SER A 364 4.07 31.89 78.24
N ASP A 365 3.52 31.11 77.30
CA ASP A 365 3.94 29.74 77.00
C ASP A 365 4.88 29.75 75.79
N VAL A 366 6.15 29.39 76.03
CA VAL A 366 7.17 29.32 74.96
C VAL A 366 7.28 27.92 74.34
N THR A 367 6.42 26.98 74.74
CA THR A 367 6.53 25.58 74.31
C THR A 367 6.18 25.38 72.84
N TYR A 368 5.45 26.33 72.22
CA TYR A 368 5.15 26.32 70.78
C TYR A 368 6.42 26.22 69.92
N LYS A 369 7.54 26.79 70.36
CA LYS A 369 8.83 26.75 69.65
C LYS A 369 9.37 25.33 69.44
N THR A 370 8.95 24.39 70.28
CA THR A 370 9.39 22.99 70.26
C THR A 370 8.37 22.02 69.65
N ILE A 371 7.19 22.50 69.23
CA ILE A 371 6.19 21.68 68.57
C ILE A 371 6.80 21.09 67.29
N LYS A 372 6.61 19.79 67.10
CA LYS A 372 7.06 19.06 65.92
C LYS A 372 5.89 18.92 64.94
N PHE A 373 6.19 19.16 63.68
CA PHE A 373 5.29 18.96 62.54
C PHE A 373 5.82 17.80 61.73
N GLU A 374 4.99 16.78 61.55
CA GLU A 374 5.34 15.57 60.81
C GLU A 374 4.36 15.35 59.66
N TRP A 375 4.87 15.36 58.44
CA TRP A 375 4.06 15.12 57.25
C TRP A 375 4.84 14.28 56.24
N ALA A 376 4.11 13.58 55.37
CA ALA A 376 4.71 12.67 54.39
C ALA A 376 4.13 12.92 53.01
N THR A 377 4.96 13.27 52.03
CA THR A 377 4.47 13.54 50.68
C THR A 377 4.33 12.27 49.86
N SER A 378 5.12 11.24 50.18
CA SER A 378 4.99 9.85 49.73
C SER A 378 5.21 8.87 50.89
N GLU A 379 5.16 7.56 50.66
CA GLU A 379 5.55 6.56 51.68
C GLU A 379 7.03 6.65 52.06
N ILE A 380 7.84 7.23 51.17
CA ILE A 380 9.31 7.32 51.28
C ILE A 380 9.71 8.70 51.83
N ASP A 381 9.08 9.76 51.35
CA ASP A 381 9.43 11.14 51.69
C ASP A 381 8.65 11.60 52.93
N LYS A 382 9.29 11.45 54.09
CA LYS A 382 8.77 11.86 55.39
C LYS A 382 9.57 13.03 55.94
N TYR A 383 8.87 14.07 56.35
CA TYR A 383 9.44 15.27 56.93
C TYR A 383 9.07 15.35 58.41
N SER A 384 10.03 15.80 59.22
CA SER A 384 9.84 16.16 60.62
C SER A 384 10.62 17.44 60.88
N LYS A 385 9.92 18.51 61.28
CA LYS A 385 10.52 19.82 61.59
C LYS A 385 9.92 20.34 62.88
N THR A 386 10.74 20.93 63.75
CA THR A 386 10.21 21.75 64.84
C THR A 386 9.66 23.07 64.30
N TYR A 387 8.87 23.80 65.08
CA TYR A 387 8.39 25.14 64.73
C TYR A 387 9.50 26.05 64.19
N GLU A 388 10.61 26.20 64.93
CA GLU A 388 11.71 27.08 64.53
C GLU A 388 12.41 26.62 63.24
N GLN A 389 12.44 25.31 62.99
CA GLN A 389 12.97 24.75 61.75
C GLN A 389 11.98 24.96 60.60
N LEU A 390 10.69 24.77 60.82
CA LEU A 390 9.64 24.91 59.82
C LEU A 390 9.51 26.35 59.33
N VAL A 391 9.58 27.33 60.24
CA VAL A 391 9.57 28.77 59.91
C VAL A 391 10.68 29.13 58.91
N LYS A 392 11.87 28.53 59.05
CA LYS A 392 13.00 28.75 58.13
C LYS A 392 12.88 27.93 56.85
N PHE A 393 12.32 26.74 56.95
CA PHE A 393 12.23 25.78 55.85
C PHE A 393 11.14 26.12 54.84
N ILE A 394 10.04 26.75 55.28
CA ILE A 394 8.84 26.91 54.43
C ILE A 394 9.07 27.78 53.20
N ASP A 395 10.00 28.74 53.26
CA ASP A 395 10.35 29.58 52.11
C ASP A 395 11.11 28.83 51.01
N ASP A 396 11.86 27.80 51.40
CA ASP A 396 12.65 26.96 50.49
C ASP A 396 11.95 25.61 50.20
N TYR A 397 10.72 25.42 50.69
CA TYR A 397 10.00 24.18 50.53
C TYR A 397 9.46 24.06 49.11
N ILE A 398 10.12 23.24 48.30
CA ILE A 398 9.70 22.93 46.93
C ILE A 398 9.10 21.53 46.92
N ASP A 399 7.78 21.44 46.82
CA ASP A 399 7.04 20.18 46.73
C ASP A 399 5.78 20.35 45.89
N SER A 400 5.09 19.26 45.62
CA SER A 400 3.78 19.23 45.00
C SER A 400 2.71 19.93 45.86
N ILE A 401 1.62 20.37 45.22
CA ILE A 401 0.45 20.91 45.92
C ILE A 401 -0.07 19.92 46.96
N ALA A 402 -0.11 18.62 46.65
CA ALA A 402 -0.50 17.58 47.59
C ALA A 402 0.41 17.52 48.82
N GLY A 403 1.72 17.74 48.65
CA GLY A 403 2.68 17.83 49.75
C GLY A 403 2.40 19.03 50.65
N PHE A 404 2.16 20.19 50.06
CA PHE A 404 1.73 21.40 50.77
C PHE A 404 0.41 21.22 51.51
N SER A 405 -0.59 20.56 50.90
CA SER A 405 -1.88 20.30 51.56
C SER A 405 -1.71 19.45 52.81
N LYS A 406 -0.87 18.40 52.76
CA LYS A 406 -0.58 17.54 53.94
C LYS A 406 0.17 18.29 55.03
N LEU A 407 1.14 19.12 54.68
CA LEU A 407 1.82 19.98 55.66
C LEU A 407 0.82 20.93 56.32
N LEU A 408 -0.08 21.51 55.52
CA LEU A 408 -1.10 22.43 56.00
C LEU A 408 -2.09 21.73 56.95
N ASP A 409 -2.52 20.49 56.67
CA ASP A 409 -3.31 19.65 57.59
C ASP A 409 -2.60 19.44 58.94
N GLU A 410 -1.31 19.11 58.91
CA GLU A 410 -0.55 18.89 60.13
C GLU A 410 -0.36 20.20 60.91
N VAL A 411 -0.11 21.33 60.25
CA VAL A 411 0.01 22.63 60.90
C VAL A 411 -1.29 23.02 61.60
N ASP A 412 -2.43 22.89 60.94
CA ASP A 412 -3.75 23.18 61.55
C ASP A 412 -4.03 22.26 62.73
N LYS A 413 -3.78 20.96 62.59
CA LYS A 413 -3.98 19.98 63.66
C LYS A 413 -3.14 20.30 64.89
N GLN A 414 -1.87 20.66 64.71
CA GLN A 414 -0.99 21.06 65.80
C GLN A 414 -1.45 22.38 66.42
N LEU A 415 -1.98 23.33 65.63
CA LEU A 415 -2.44 24.62 66.13
C LEU A 415 -3.70 24.45 66.98
N ASP A 416 -4.65 23.64 66.53
CA ASP A 416 -5.85 23.30 67.29
C ASP A 416 -5.52 22.59 68.61
N ALA A 417 -4.57 21.65 68.59
CA ALA A 417 -4.10 20.99 69.80
C ALA A 417 -3.45 21.99 70.77
N TYR A 418 -2.68 22.95 70.25
CA TYR A 418 -2.04 23.99 71.05
C TYR A 418 -3.06 24.98 71.65
N LYS A 419 -4.04 25.43 70.86
CA LYS A 419 -5.16 26.27 71.34
C LYS A 419 -5.91 25.60 72.49
N LYS A 420 -6.24 24.32 72.34
CA LYS A 420 -6.86 23.50 73.40
C LYS A 420 -6.00 23.42 74.65
N LYS A 421 -4.68 23.19 74.52
CA LYS A 421 -3.74 23.19 75.66
C LYS A 421 -3.76 24.52 76.40
N LEU A 422 -3.88 25.63 75.69
CA LEU A 422 -3.92 26.98 76.25
C LEU A 422 -5.32 27.43 76.74
N ASN A 423 -6.34 26.59 76.58
CA ASN A 423 -7.75 26.90 76.84
C ASN A 423 -8.23 28.16 76.10
N ILE A 424 -7.98 28.22 74.79
CA ILE A 424 -8.38 29.32 73.87
C ILE A 424 -9.40 28.81 72.86
#